data_AF-A0A7K2TG73-F1
#
_entry.id   AF-A0A7K2TG73-F1
#
_cell.length_a   1.000
_cell.length_b   1.000
_cell.length_c   1.000
_cell.angle_alpha   90.00
_cell.angle_beta   90.00
_cell.angle_gamma   90.00
#
_symmetry.space_group_name_H-M   'P 1'
#
loop_
_entity.id
_entity.type
_entity.pdbx_description
1 polymer ?
#
loop_
_entity_poly.entity_id
_entity_poly.type
_entity_poly.pdbx_seq_one_letter_code
_entity_poly.pdbx_strand_id
1 'polypeptide(L)'
;MSKRYTAEFKRDAIALVRSSPHRNVTEIARELGVGPEGLRGWVKQAKTDEDEAARADVFRFIEVEYNRTRLRKHPEFGYFTPLETRARLQHGFAPAA
;
A
#
# COMPACT_ATOMS: atom_id res chain seq x y z
N MET A 1 7.86 27.20 -7.76
CA MET A 1 9.06 26.65 -8.45
C MET A 1 8.61 25.55 -9.40
N SER A 2 8.96 25.64 -10.69
CA SER A 2 8.51 24.70 -11.70
C SER A 2 9.08 23.31 -11.43
N LYS A 3 8.20 22.30 -11.32
CA LYS A 3 8.61 20.90 -11.41
C LYS A 3 9.12 20.72 -12.84
N ARG A 4 10.45 20.72 -13.03
CA ARG A 4 11.13 20.54 -14.34
C ARG A 4 10.64 19.33 -15.15
N TYR A 5 9.97 18.37 -14.50
CA TYR A 5 9.40 17.17 -15.11
C TYR A 5 7.98 16.92 -14.59
N THR A 6 7.06 16.62 -15.49
CA THR A 6 5.67 16.27 -15.15
C THR A 6 5.59 14.90 -14.46
N ALA A 7 4.50 14.63 -13.75
CA ALA A 7 4.30 13.33 -13.09
C ALA A 7 4.15 12.19 -14.11
N GLU A 8 3.52 12.46 -15.25
CA GLU A 8 3.39 11.54 -16.37
C GLU A 8 4.77 11.17 -16.94
N PHE A 9 5.59 12.17 -17.28
CA PHE A 9 6.94 11.93 -17.78
C PHE A 9 7.80 11.08 -16.83
N LYS A 10 7.72 11.33 -15.52
CA LYS A 10 8.44 10.51 -14.52
C LYS A 10 7.96 9.06 -14.53
N ARG A 11 6.64 8.83 -14.61
CA ARG A 11 6.06 7.48 -14.66
C ARG A 11 6.52 6.74 -15.91
N ASP A 12 6.47 7.39 -17.06
CA ASP A 12 6.89 6.77 -18.32
C ASP A 12 8.38 6.47 -18.34
N ALA A 13 9.21 7.38 -17.81
CA ALA A 13 10.65 7.16 -17.68
C ALA A 13 10.97 5.97 -16.75
N ILE A 14 10.26 5.83 -15.62
CA ILE A 14 10.38 4.67 -14.72
C ILE A 14 9.93 3.39 -15.44
N ALA A 15 8.80 3.44 -16.16
CA ALA A 15 8.26 2.30 -16.90
C ALA A 15 9.25 1.80 -17.96
N LEU A 16 9.86 2.72 -18.71
CA LEU A 16 10.88 2.42 -19.72
C LEU A 16 12.12 1.72 -19.11
N VAL A 17 12.58 2.19 -17.95
CA VAL A 17 13.70 1.54 -17.23
C VAL A 17 13.33 0.12 -16.82
N ARG A 18 12.11 -0.08 -16.30
CA ARG A 18 11.65 -1.40 -15.84
C ARG A 18 11.40 -2.40 -16.97
N SER A 19 10.92 -1.92 -18.13
CA SER A 19 10.68 -2.76 -19.31
C SER A 19 11.95 -3.09 -20.10
N SER A 20 13.09 -2.46 -19.78
CA SER A 20 14.36 -2.59 -20.50
C SER A 20 15.46 -3.24 -19.64
N PRO A 21 15.35 -4.52 -19.26
CA PRO A 21 16.28 -5.18 -18.33
C PRO A 21 17.74 -5.25 -18.84
N HIS A 22 17.95 -5.14 -20.15
CA HIS A 22 19.28 -5.16 -20.78
C HIS A 22 19.89 -3.76 -20.95
N ARG A 23 19.13 -2.70 -20.69
CA ARG A 23 19.58 -1.31 -20.85
C ARG A 23 19.98 -0.72 -19.52
N ASN A 24 21.05 0.06 -19.51
CA ASN A 24 21.50 0.71 -18.29
C ASN A 24 20.73 2.04 -18.06
N VAL A 25 20.49 2.38 -16.79
CA VAL A 25 19.76 3.61 -16.42
C VAL A 25 20.45 4.88 -16.94
N THR A 26 21.77 4.88 -17.07
CA THR A 26 22.54 6.04 -17.51
C THR A 26 22.32 6.34 -19.01
N GLU A 27 22.21 5.31 -19.83
CA GLU A 27 21.92 5.39 -21.27
C GLU A 27 20.51 5.92 -21.48
N ILE A 28 19.52 5.33 -20.79
CA ILE A 28 18.13 5.79 -20.82
C ILE A 28 18.04 7.26 -20.35
N ALA A 29 18.78 7.63 -19.30
CA ALA A 29 18.80 9.00 -18.82
C ALA A 29 19.36 9.99 -19.86
N ARG A 30 20.43 9.62 -20.56
CA ARG A 30 21.04 10.44 -21.63
C ARG A 30 20.07 10.65 -22.79
N GLU A 31 19.38 9.60 -23.22
CA GLU A 31 18.37 9.69 -24.29
C GLU A 31 17.18 10.59 -23.92
N LEU A 32 16.73 10.52 -22.67
CA LEU A 32 15.64 11.33 -22.14
C LEU A 32 16.07 12.77 -21.77
N GLY A 33 17.35 13.10 -21.87
CA GLY A 33 17.89 14.40 -21.46
C GLY A 33 17.79 14.67 -19.94
N VAL A 34 17.69 13.62 -19.13
CA VAL A 34 17.59 13.73 -17.66
C VAL A 34 18.90 13.37 -16.98
N GLY A 35 19.11 13.90 -15.77
CA GLY A 35 20.25 13.51 -14.95
C GLY A 35 20.16 12.04 -14.53
N PRO A 36 21.21 11.22 -14.69
CA PRO A 36 21.17 9.78 -14.38
C PRO A 36 20.87 9.51 -12.90
N GLU A 37 21.40 10.31 -11.99
CA GLU A 37 21.10 10.21 -10.56
C GLU A 37 19.64 10.56 -10.24
N GLY A 38 19.06 11.51 -10.97
CA GLY A 38 17.64 11.84 -10.84
C GLY A 38 16.75 10.66 -11.25
N LEU A 39 17.06 10.02 -12.37
CA LEU A 39 16.32 8.85 -12.84
C LEU A 39 16.47 7.66 -11.89
N ARG A 40 17.69 7.39 -11.39
CA ARG A 40 17.92 6.36 -10.35
C ARG A 40 17.11 6.65 -9.08
N GLY A 41 17.09 7.89 -8.64
CA GLY A 41 16.30 8.34 -7.50
C GLY A 41 14.80 8.08 -7.70
N TRP A 42 14.25 8.39 -8.89
CA TRP A 42 12.84 8.14 -9.18
C TRP A 42 12.50 6.65 -9.20
N VAL A 43 13.35 5.81 -9.79
CA VAL A 43 13.14 4.35 -9.81
C VAL A 43 13.20 3.76 -8.40
N LYS A 44 14.14 4.22 -7.58
CA LYS A 44 14.24 3.81 -6.17
C LYS A 44 13.00 4.21 -5.38
N GLN A 45 12.56 5.46 -5.52
CA GLN A 45 11.36 5.96 -4.83
C GLN A 45 10.12 5.17 -5.26
N ALA A 46 9.93 4.94 -6.56
CA ALA A 46 8.79 4.17 -7.07
C ALA A 46 8.73 2.75 -6.51
N LYS A 47 9.90 2.10 -6.32
CA LYS A 47 9.97 0.81 -5.62
C LYS A 47 9.54 0.93 -4.16
N THR A 48 10.03 1.95 -3.44
CA THR A 48 9.62 2.18 -2.04
C THR A 48 8.13 2.45 -1.91
N ASP A 49 7.56 3.25 -2.80
CA ASP A 49 6.12 3.56 -2.80
C ASP A 49 5.28 2.29 -3.07
N GLU A 50 5.75 1.41 -3.95
CA GLU A 50 5.12 0.09 -4.19
C GLU A 50 5.21 -0.84 -2.97
N ASP A 51 6.37 -0.92 -2.33
CA ASP A 51 6.57 -1.71 -1.12
C ASP A 51 5.66 -1.20 0.02
N GLU A 52 5.51 0.11 0.16
CA GLU A 52 4.61 0.74 1.14
C GLU A 52 3.13 0.47 0.83
N ALA A 53 2.73 0.58 -0.44
CA ALA A 53 1.37 0.25 -0.87
C ALA A 53 1.04 -1.23 -0.60
N ALA A 54 1.95 -2.15 -0.92
CA ALA A 54 1.79 -3.57 -0.63
C ALA A 54 1.65 -3.83 0.88
N ARG A 55 2.46 -3.15 1.70
CA ARG A 55 2.36 -3.24 3.16
C ARG A 55 1.01 -2.73 3.67
N ALA A 56 0.52 -1.61 3.13
CA ALA A 56 -0.78 -1.05 3.49
C ALA A 56 -1.93 -1.98 3.08
N ASP A 57 -1.84 -2.64 1.92
CA ASP A 57 -2.83 -3.62 1.46
C ASP A 57 -2.91 -4.83 2.39
N VAL A 58 -1.76 -5.39 2.80
CA VAL A 58 -1.71 -6.49 3.76
C VAL A 58 -2.31 -6.06 5.10
N PHE A 59 -1.95 -4.87 5.58
CA PHE A 59 -2.49 -4.32 6.82
C PHE A 59 -4.02 -4.18 6.76
N ARG A 60 -4.55 -3.56 5.69
CA ARG A 60 -6.00 -3.43 5.46
C ARG A 60 -6.69 -4.79 5.46
N PHE A 61 -6.12 -5.78 4.76
CA PHE A 61 -6.69 -7.12 4.72
C PHE A 61 -6.76 -7.75 6.12
N ILE A 62 -5.69 -7.67 6.91
CA ILE A 62 -5.65 -8.22 8.26
C ILE A 62 -6.67 -7.51 9.18
N GLU A 63 -6.68 -6.18 9.15
CA GLU A 63 -7.46 -5.37 10.08
C GLU A 63 -8.94 -5.32 9.76
N VAL A 64 -9.29 -5.26 8.49
CA VAL A 64 -10.68 -5.10 8.05
C VAL A 64 -11.25 -6.46 7.72
N GLU A 65 -10.72 -7.15 6.71
CA GLU A 65 -11.36 -8.35 6.17
C GLU A 65 -11.21 -9.54 7.12
N TYR A 66 -9.97 -9.86 7.51
CA TYR A 66 -9.68 -11.02 8.32
C TYR A 66 -10.21 -10.88 9.75
N ASN A 67 -9.98 -9.75 10.42
CA ASN A 67 -10.44 -9.56 11.79
C ASN A 67 -11.97 -9.51 11.93
N ARG A 68 -12.73 -9.19 10.88
CA ARG A 68 -14.20 -9.24 10.91
C ARG A 68 -14.75 -10.65 10.97
N THR A 69 -14.09 -11.61 10.33
CA THR A 69 -14.58 -12.99 10.18
C THR A 69 -13.85 -14.00 11.06
N ARG A 70 -12.66 -13.64 11.56
CA ARG A 70 -11.90 -14.48 12.48
C ARG A 70 -12.66 -14.71 13.78
N LEU A 71 -12.92 -15.98 14.08
CA LEU A 71 -13.42 -16.40 15.38
C LEU A 71 -12.34 -16.29 16.45
N ARG A 72 -12.71 -15.73 17.61
CA ARG A 72 -11.88 -15.68 18.82
C ARG A 72 -12.69 -16.30 19.96
N LYS A 73 -12.01 -17.03 20.85
CA LYS A 73 -12.65 -17.57 22.05
C LYS A 73 -12.95 -16.40 23.00
N HIS A 74 -14.22 -16.05 23.12
CA HIS A 74 -14.76 -15.12 24.11
C HIS A 74 -15.12 -15.89 25.40
N PRO A 75 -14.77 -15.39 26.59
CA PRO A 75 -15.07 -16.07 27.86
C PRO A 75 -16.56 -16.37 28.06
N GLU A 76 -17.44 -15.45 27.64
CA GLU A 76 -18.89 -15.55 27.89
C GLU A 76 -19.68 -16.17 26.73
N PHE A 77 -19.19 -16.00 25.50
CA PHE A 77 -19.95 -16.34 24.30
C PHE A 77 -19.36 -17.55 23.56
N GLY A 78 -18.21 -18.07 23.97
CA GLY A 78 -17.52 -19.11 23.20
C GLY A 78 -16.84 -18.52 21.96
N TYR A 79 -16.85 -19.21 20.82
CA TYR A 79 -16.17 -18.73 19.61
C TYR A 79 -17.02 -17.72 18.85
N PHE A 80 -16.60 -16.45 18.88
CA PHE A 80 -17.32 -15.33 18.27
C PHE A 80 -16.35 -14.43 17.50
N THR A 81 -16.84 -13.75 16.46
CA THR A 81 -16.06 -12.69 15.81
C THR A 81 -15.97 -11.44 16.70
N PRO A 82 -14.95 -10.59 16.52
CA PRO A 82 -14.88 -9.29 17.19
C PRO A 82 -16.12 -8.40 16.96
N LEU A 83 -16.72 -8.46 15.77
CA LEU A 83 -17.91 -7.66 15.43
C LEU A 83 -19.15 -8.16 16.18
N GLU A 84 -19.38 -9.48 16.19
CA GLU A 84 -20.49 -10.07 16.93
C GLU A 84 -20.33 -9.87 18.45
N THR A 85 -19.09 -9.94 18.94
CA THR A 85 -18.77 -9.64 20.35
C THR A 85 -19.16 -8.19 20.69
N ARG A 86 -18.77 -7.21 19.86
CA ARG A 86 -19.17 -5.80 20.03
C ARG A 86 -20.68 -5.61 19.99
N ALA A 87 -21.36 -6.22 19.03
CA ALA A 87 -22.82 -6.12 18.90
C ALA A 87 -23.52 -6.67 20.17
N ARG A 88 -23.09 -7.84 20.67
CA ARG A 88 -23.67 -8.41 21.89
C ARG A 88 -23.39 -7.58 23.14
N LEU A 89 -22.18 -7.03 23.29
CA LEU A 89 -21.86 -6.12 24.40
C LEU A 89 -22.70 -4.83 24.35
N GLN A 90 -22.97 -4.30 23.14
CA GLN A 90 -23.86 -3.14 22.97
C GLN A 90 -25.31 -3.45 23.32
N HIS A 91 -25.83 -4.61 22.92
CA HIS A 91 -27.20 -5.04 23.24
C HIS A 91 -27.39 -5.44 24.72
N GLY A 92 -26.36 -5.94 25.38
CA GLY A 92 -26.38 -6.23 26.83
C GLY A 92 -26.39 -4.98 27.72
N PHE A 93 -26.11 -3.80 27.14
CA PHE A 93 -26.06 -2.50 27.83
C PHE A 93 -27.29 -1.62 27.57
N ALA A 94 -28.41 -2.17 27.08
CA ALA A 94 -29.68 -1.46 27.05
C ALA A 94 -30.35 -1.56 28.44
N PRO A 95 -30.44 -0.47 29.23
CA PRO A 95 -31.18 -0.53 30.48
C PRO A 95 -32.67 -0.78 30.15
N ALA A 96 -33.24 -1.80 30.78
CA ALA A 96 -34.68 -2.01 30.77
C ALA A 96 -35.35 -0.75 31.34
N ALA A 97 -36.28 -0.18 30.56
CA ALA A 97 -37.14 0.94 30.96
C ALA A 97 -38.24 0.46 31.91
#